data_AF-A0AA96HTE7-F1
#
_entry.id   AF-A0AA96HTE7-F1
#
_cell.length_a   1.000
_cell.length_b   1.000
_cell.length_c   1.000
_cell.angle_alpha   90.00
_cell.angle_beta   90.00
_cell.angle_gamma   90.00
#
_symmetry.space_group_name_H-M   'P 1'
#
loop_
_entity.id
_entity.type
_entity.pdbx_description
1 polymer ?
#
loop_
_entity_poly.entity_id
_entity_poly.type
_entity_poly.pdbx_seq_one_letter_code
_entity_poly.pdbx_strand_id
1 'polypeptide(L)'
;MNDKSLGDWKDFIKAVVALYEKGRSEQDISSEYSGCSVAWKGIVSDIKLDEEFSPGIAMSMEPETTPMSKGKVLRSDHLFLNVDENTSASWKGCSIGDSVSFTATISKASGPFPEIQLSEDDEDPEVLLMIGLYGCQKK
;
A
#
# COMPACT_ATOMS: atom_id res chain seq x y z
N MET A 1 -1.42 9.87 -20.25
CA MET A 1 -1.28 9.26 -18.90
C MET A 1 -0.14 9.98 -18.22
N ASN A 2 -0.36 10.61 -17.07
CA ASN A 2 0.72 11.28 -16.34
C ASN A 2 1.62 10.21 -15.72
N ASP A 3 2.86 10.14 -16.20
CA ASP A 3 3.91 9.23 -15.74
C ASP A 3 4.55 9.78 -14.44
N LYS A 4 3.71 10.02 -13.42
CA LYS A 4 4.17 10.52 -12.13
C LYS A 4 4.72 9.32 -11.34
N SER A 5 6.04 9.17 -11.33
CA SER A 5 6.71 8.26 -10.41
C SER A 5 6.44 8.70 -8.97
N LEU A 6 5.84 7.83 -8.17
CA LEU A 6 5.47 8.11 -6.77
C LEU A 6 6.64 7.98 -5.78
N GLY A 7 7.86 7.81 -6.28
CA GLY A 7 9.02 7.55 -5.44
C GLY A 7 9.01 6.15 -4.82
N ASP A 8 9.87 5.95 -3.82
CA ASP A 8 9.86 4.71 -3.03
C ASP A 8 8.72 4.72 -1.99
N TRP A 9 8.58 3.62 -1.24
CA TRP A 9 7.54 3.50 -0.22
C TRP A 9 7.62 4.63 0.81
N LYS A 10 8.82 4.97 1.28
CA LYS A 10 9.03 6.00 2.29
C LYS A 10 8.61 7.38 1.79
N ASP A 11 8.91 7.72 0.55
CA ASP A 11 8.52 8.99 -0.06
C ASP A 11 6.99 9.06 -0.24
N PHE A 12 6.36 7.96 -0.65
CA PHE A 12 4.91 7.85 -0.72
C PHE A 12 4.25 8.07 0.65
N ILE A 13 4.71 7.37 1.70
CA ILE A 13 4.18 7.50 3.06
C ILE A 13 4.27 8.94 3.58
N LYS A 14 5.43 9.59 3.41
CA LYS A 14 5.59 10.99 3.79
C LYS A 14 4.63 11.92 3.06
N ALA A 15 4.40 11.66 1.77
CA ALA A 15 3.49 12.48 0.98
C ALA A 15 2.03 12.32 1.43
N VAL A 16 1.60 11.08 1.73
CA VAL A 16 0.27 10.79 2.30
C VAL A 16 0.08 11.50 3.64
N VAL A 17 1.01 11.35 4.58
CA VAL A 17 0.97 12.02 5.90
C VAL A 17 0.88 13.54 5.72
N ALA A 18 1.72 14.12 4.85
CA ALA A 18 1.74 15.56 4.62
C ALA A 18 0.44 16.11 4.01
N LEU A 19 -0.28 15.31 3.20
CA LEU A 19 -1.59 15.70 2.67
C LEU A 19 -2.66 15.60 3.77
N TYR A 20 -2.65 14.52 4.52
CA TYR A 20 -3.59 14.29 5.62
C TYR A 20 -3.48 15.38 6.70
N GLU A 21 -2.27 15.73 7.12
CA GLU A 21 -2.03 16.79 8.11
C GLU A 21 -2.42 18.19 7.63
N LYS A 22 -2.54 18.39 6.31
CA LYS A 22 -3.10 19.63 5.72
C LYS A 22 -4.64 19.64 5.72
N GLY A 23 -5.28 18.62 6.29
CA GLY A 23 -6.73 18.47 6.35
C GLY A 23 -7.36 18.00 5.04
N ARG A 24 -6.59 17.35 4.16
CA ARG A 24 -7.16 16.72 2.94
C ARG A 24 -7.93 15.47 3.35
N SER A 25 -9.11 15.28 2.75
CA SER A 25 -9.89 14.06 2.95
C SER A 25 -9.22 12.85 2.29
N GLU A 26 -9.53 11.65 2.78
CA GLU A 26 -9.07 10.40 2.16
C GLU A 26 -9.50 10.27 0.70
N GLN A 27 -10.68 10.78 0.35
CA GLN A 27 -11.15 10.86 -1.03
C GLN A 27 -10.27 11.77 -1.89
N ASP A 28 -9.85 12.93 -1.36
CA ASP A 28 -8.95 13.84 -2.09
C ASP A 28 -7.54 13.26 -2.24
N ILE A 29 -7.06 12.55 -1.21
CA ILE A 29 -5.76 11.86 -1.25
C ILE A 29 -5.83 10.73 -2.27
N SER A 30 -6.85 9.89 -2.20
CA SER A 30 -7.06 8.78 -3.14
C SER A 30 -7.16 9.28 -4.58
N SER A 31 -7.91 10.35 -4.83
CA SER A 31 -8.05 10.95 -6.16
C SER A 31 -6.71 11.45 -6.73
N GLU A 32 -5.78 11.88 -5.87
CA GLU A 32 -4.45 12.35 -6.28
C GLU A 32 -3.53 11.22 -6.74
N TYR A 33 -3.69 10.02 -6.17
CA TYR A 33 -2.83 8.86 -6.44
C TYR A 33 -3.50 7.77 -7.28
N SER A 34 -4.81 7.85 -7.49
CA SER A 34 -5.57 6.81 -8.17
C SER A 34 -5.09 6.60 -9.61
N GLY A 35 -4.77 5.35 -9.95
CA GLY A 35 -4.20 4.97 -11.24
C GLY A 35 -2.73 5.27 -11.42
N CYS A 36 -2.03 5.78 -10.41
CA CYS A 36 -0.57 5.88 -10.46
C CYS A 36 0.05 4.50 -10.26
N SER A 37 1.03 4.18 -11.11
CA SER A 37 1.85 2.99 -10.93
C SER A 37 2.97 3.26 -9.93
N VAL A 38 3.29 2.24 -9.15
CA VAL A 38 4.31 2.26 -8.11
C VAL A 38 5.35 1.18 -8.38
N ALA A 39 6.57 1.42 -7.92
CA ALA A 39 7.64 0.43 -7.91
C ALA A 39 8.31 0.47 -6.55
N TRP A 40 7.96 -0.50 -5.70
CA TRP A 40 8.40 -0.54 -4.30
C TRP A 40 9.14 -1.83 -4.00
N LYS A 41 9.76 -1.86 -2.83
CA LYS A 41 10.51 -3.00 -2.32
C LYS A 41 10.08 -3.29 -0.89
N GLY A 42 9.94 -4.57 -0.56
CA GLY A 42 9.62 -5.04 0.78
C GLY A 42 10.19 -6.43 1.04
N ILE A 43 9.85 -7.00 2.19
CA ILE A 43 10.17 -8.38 2.56
C ILE A 43 8.88 -9.19 2.58
N VAL A 44 8.85 -10.35 1.96
CA VAL A 44 7.66 -11.22 1.97
C VAL A 44 7.45 -11.76 3.38
N SER A 45 6.32 -11.44 4.00
CA SER A 45 5.99 -11.90 5.35
C SER A 45 5.00 -13.06 5.34
N ASP A 46 4.17 -13.16 4.30
CA ASP A 46 3.19 -14.24 4.15
C ASP A 46 2.84 -14.47 2.66
N ILE A 47 2.47 -15.70 2.32
CA ILE A 47 2.10 -16.11 0.96
C ILE A 47 0.77 -16.85 1.03
N LYS A 48 -0.25 -16.27 0.41
CA LYS A 48 -1.64 -16.77 0.43
C LYS A 48 -2.21 -16.89 -0.98
N LEU A 49 -1.44 -17.44 -1.93
CA LEU A 49 -1.85 -17.47 -3.35
C LEU A 49 -2.95 -18.49 -3.64
N ASP A 50 -3.24 -19.38 -2.70
CA ASP A 50 -4.22 -20.46 -2.75
C ASP A 50 -5.53 -20.13 -2.00
N GLU A 51 -5.64 -18.95 -1.40
CA GLU A 51 -6.88 -18.47 -0.76
C GLU A 51 -7.97 -18.16 -1.80
N GLU A 52 -9.19 -18.67 -1.57
CA GLU A 52 -10.31 -18.56 -2.53
C GLU A 52 -10.78 -17.11 -2.74
N PHE A 53 -10.79 -16.30 -1.67
CA PHE A 53 -11.42 -14.97 -1.69
C PHE A 53 -10.44 -13.81 -1.79
N SER A 54 -9.18 -14.01 -1.38
CA SER A 54 -8.18 -12.95 -1.36
C SER A 54 -6.78 -13.54 -1.56
N PRO A 55 -6.49 -14.07 -2.76
CA PRO A 55 -5.16 -14.55 -3.07
C PRO A 55 -4.17 -13.38 -3.08
N GLY A 56 -3.05 -13.54 -2.39
CA GLY A 56 -2.09 -12.44 -2.29
C GLY A 56 -0.81 -12.73 -1.54
N ILE A 57 0.00 -11.68 -1.42
CA ILE A 57 1.29 -11.69 -0.74
C ILE A 57 1.27 -10.58 0.31
N ALA A 58 1.56 -10.92 1.55
CA ALA A 58 1.81 -9.91 2.57
C ALA A 58 3.28 -9.52 2.56
N MET A 59 3.54 -8.22 2.66
CA MET A 59 4.86 -7.62 2.66
C MET A 59 5.09 -6.84 3.95
N SER A 60 6.28 -7.01 4.53
CA SER A 60 6.86 -6.09 5.49
C SER A 60 7.55 -4.94 4.74
N MET A 61 7.22 -3.70 5.11
CA MET A 61 7.65 -2.48 4.44
C MET A 61 8.39 -1.54 5.40
N GLU A 62 9.37 -0.78 4.90
CA GLU A 62 10.08 0.24 5.69
C GLU A 62 9.83 1.65 5.14
N PRO A 63 9.46 2.65 5.98
CA PRO A 63 9.48 2.61 7.44
C PRO A 63 8.25 1.92 8.04
N GLU A 64 8.44 1.27 9.19
CA GLU A 64 7.35 0.65 9.94
C GLU A 64 6.37 1.67 10.51
N THR A 65 6.91 2.79 11.01
CA THR A 65 6.14 3.86 11.62
C THR A 65 6.59 5.23 11.13
N THR A 66 5.64 6.15 10.92
CA THR A 66 5.90 7.55 10.58
C THR A 66 5.19 8.47 11.57
N PRO A 67 5.91 9.37 12.28
CA PRO A 67 5.28 10.30 13.20
C PRO A 67 4.25 11.21 12.52
N MET A 68 3.16 11.48 13.21
CA MET A 68 2.12 12.44 12.81
C MET A 68 1.90 13.48 13.92
N SER A 69 1.13 14.51 13.60
CA SER A 69 0.70 15.53 14.54
C SER A 69 -0.12 14.95 15.71
N LYS A 70 -0.20 15.71 16.81
CA LYS A 70 -0.95 15.36 18.03
C LYS A 70 -0.49 14.05 18.72
N GLY A 71 0.73 13.61 18.46
CA GLY A 71 1.29 12.40 19.07
C GLY A 71 0.81 11.10 18.43
N LYS A 72 0.10 11.17 17.30
CA LYS A 72 -0.27 10.00 16.50
C LYS A 72 0.93 9.47 15.72
N VAL A 73 0.87 8.21 15.33
CA VAL A 73 1.88 7.53 14.53
C VAL A 73 1.21 6.72 13.44
N LEU A 74 1.57 6.96 12.18
CA LEU A 74 1.13 6.13 11.06
C LEU A 74 1.93 4.84 11.05
N ARG A 75 1.24 3.70 11.17
CA ARG A 75 1.80 2.37 10.97
C ARG A 75 1.66 1.98 9.50
N SER A 76 2.80 1.72 8.87
CA SER A 76 2.96 1.44 7.43
C SER A 76 3.92 0.28 7.18
N ASP A 77 4.06 -0.62 8.15
CA ASP A 77 4.91 -1.80 8.11
C ASP A 77 4.31 -2.95 7.30
N HIS A 78 2.99 -2.95 7.08
CA HIS A 78 2.29 -4.02 6.39
C HIS A 78 1.66 -3.54 5.08
N LEU A 79 1.89 -4.31 4.01
CA LEU A 79 1.22 -4.11 2.72
C LEU A 79 0.75 -5.45 2.17
N PHE A 80 -0.54 -5.58 1.90
CA PHE A 80 -1.10 -6.76 1.24
C PHE A 80 -1.23 -6.51 -0.26
N LEU A 81 -0.58 -7.35 -1.05
CA LEU A 81 -0.62 -7.32 -2.51
C LEU A 81 -1.66 -8.33 -2.99
N ASN A 82 -2.82 -7.85 -3.45
CA ASN A 82 -3.77 -8.71 -4.15
C ASN A 82 -3.14 -9.21 -5.45
N VAL A 83 -3.11 -10.53 -5.63
CA VAL A 83 -2.52 -11.20 -6.79
C VAL A 83 -3.63 -11.95 -7.51
N ASP A 84 -3.94 -11.50 -8.73
CA ASP A 84 -4.90 -12.17 -9.59
C ASP A 84 -4.25 -13.30 -10.41
N GLU A 85 -5.06 -14.07 -11.14
CA GLU A 85 -4.55 -15.14 -12.01
C GLU A 85 -3.49 -14.65 -13.01
N ASN A 86 -3.67 -13.43 -13.54
CA ASN A 86 -2.77 -12.83 -14.54
C ASN A 86 -1.39 -12.49 -13.98
N THR A 87 -1.29 -12.21 -12.68
CA THR A 87 -0.06 -11.79 -12.01
C THR A 87 0.56 -12.87 -11.14
N SER A 88 -0.20 -13.90 -10.79
CA SER A 88 0.21 -15.06 -9.96
C SER A 88 1.51 -15.72 -10.43
N ALA A 89 1.70 -15.86 -11.75
CA ALA A 89 2.88 -16.48 -12.33
C ALA A 89 4.18 -15.74 -11.96
N SER A 90 4.14 -14.42 -11.80
CA SER A 90 5.32 -13.62 -11.41
C SER A 90 5.80 -13.94 -10.00
N TRP A 91 4.90 -14.40 -9.12
CA TRP A 91 5.19 -14.72 -7.73
C TRP A 91 5.68 -16.15 -7.52
N LYS A 92 5.72 -16.98 -8.57
CA LYS A 92 6.24 -18.35 -8.48
C LYS A 92 7.68 -18.37 -7.96
N GLY A 93 7.96 -19.30 -7.05
CA GLY A 93 9.29 -19.48 -6.43
C GLY A 93 9.65 -18.41 -5.39
N CYS A 94 8.73 -17.51 -5.05
CA CYS A 94 8.87 -16.59 -3.93
C CYS A 94 8.72 -17.34 -2.60
N SER A 95 9.51 -16.97 -1.60
CA SER A 95 9.47 -17.53 -0.25
C SER A 95 9.29 -16.44 0.79
N ILE A 96 8.73 -16.82 1.95
CA ILE A 96 8.70 -15.93 3.12
C ILE A 96 10.15 -15.58 3.52
N GLY A 97 10.40 -14.30 3.77
CA GLY A 97 11.71 -13.72 4.05
C GLY A 97 12.43 -13.16 2.82
N ASP A 98 11.94 -13.41 1.60
CA ASP A 98 12.55 -12.85 0.39
C ASP A 98 12.41 -11.33 0.35
N SER A 99 13.50 -10.63 0.04
CA SER A 99 13.46 -9.20 -0.26
C SER A 99 13.14 -8.99 -1.74
N VAL A 100 11.96 -8.45 -2.02
CA VAL A 100 11.39 -8.42 -3.37
C VAL A 100 11.07 -6.98 -3.78
N SER A 101 11.46 -6.63 -5.01
CA SER A 101 10.93 -5.46 -5.70
C SER A 101 9.69 -5.86 -6.50
N PHE A 102 8.67 -5.02 -6.50
CA PHE A 102 7.44 -5.26 -7.26
C PHE A 102 6.94 -3.98 -7.90
N THR A 103 6.01 -4.14 -8.84
CA THR A 103 5.19 -3.06 -9.36
C THR A 103 3.72 -3.32 -9.10
N ALA A 104 2.97 -2.26 -8.85
CA ALA A 104 1.53 -2.30 -8.73
C ALA A 104 0.94 -0.99 -9.24
N THR A 105 -0.37 -0.91 -9.33
CA THR A 105 -1.07 0.36 -9.57
C THR A 105 -2.06 0.60 -8.43
N ILE A 106 -2.10 1.83 -7.93
CA ILE A 106 -3.11 2.24 -6.94
C ILE A 106 -4.46 2.21 -7.64
N SER A 107 -5.40 1.48 -7.05
CA SER A 107 -6.68 1.17 -7.69
C SER A 107 -7.46 2.44 -8.05
N LYS A 108 -8.24 2.30 -9.13
CA LYS A 108 -9.26 3.27 -9.53
C LYS A 108 -10.62 2.67 -9.17
N ALA A 109 -10.90 2.45 -7.90
CA ALA A 109 -12.17 1.85 -7.51
C ALA A 109 -13.29 2.77 -7.93
N SER A 110 -14.28 2.12 -8.55
CA SER A 110 -15.64 2.62 -8.70
C SER A 110 -16.50 2.29 -7.48
N GLY A 111 -15.87 1.98 -6.33
CA GLY A 111 -16.51 1.55 -5.09
C GLY A 111 -16.77 2.71 -4.12
N PRO A 112 -17.56 2.49 -3.06
CA PRO A 112 -17.90 3.55 -2.09
C PRO A 112 -16.73 3.94 -1.18
N PHE A 113 -15.63 3.17 -1.18
CA PHE A 113 -14.50 3.34 -0.28
C PHE A 113 -13.30 3.96 -1.01
N PRO A 114 -12.58 4.91 -0.37
CA PRO A 114 -11.35 5.47 -0.92
C PRO A 114 -10.22 4.43 -0.92
N GLU A 115 -9.26 4.61 -1.82
CA GLU A 115 -8.20 3.63 -2.08
C GLU A 115 -7.00 3.79 -1.17
N ILE A 116 -6.87 4.96 -0.59
CA ILE A 116 -5.93 5.27 0.48
C ILE A 116 -6.79 5.68 1.67
N GLN A 117 -6.73 4.90 2.73
CA GLN A 117 -7.42 5.16 4.00
C GLN A 117 -6.41 5.25 5.14
N LEU A 118 -6.68 6.16 6.06
CA LEU A 118 -5.99 6.32 7.33
C LEU A 118 -7.02 6.00 8.42
N SER A 119 -7.04 4.74 8.84
CA SER A 119 -7.95 4.30 9.89
C SER A 119 -7.43 4.79 11.23
N GLU A 120 -8.20 5.65 11.89
CA GLU A 120 -7.91 6.19 13.21
C GLU A 120 -8.91 5.66 14.24
N ASP A 121 -8.41 5.36 15.44
CA ASP A 121 -9.21 5.25 16.66
C ASP A 121 -8.88 6.47 17.55
N ASP A 122 -9.86 7.00 18.28
CA ASP A 122 -9.66 8.13 19.18
C ASP A 122 -8.90 7.71 20.45
N GLU A 123 -8.94 6.42 20.80
CA GLU A 123 -8.25 5.86 21.97
C GLU A 123 -6.84 5.33 21.65
N ASP A 124 -6.50 5.18 20.35
CA ASP A 124 -5.23 4.63 19.89
C ASP A 124 -4.35 5.71 19.23
N PRO A 125 -3.09 5.88 19.65
CA PRO A 125 -2.14 6.73 18.91
C PRO A 125 -1.78 6.17 17.52
N GLU A 126 -2.01 4.88 17.25
CA GLU A 126 -1.72 4.26 15.96
C GLU A 126 -2.79 4.59 14.91
N VAL A 127 -2.32 5.00 13.74
CA VAL A 127 -3.13 5.18 12.52
C VAL A 127 -2.72 4.10 11.54
N LEU A 128 -3.67 3.35 11.00
CA LEU A 128 -3.37 2.28 10.04
C LEU A 128 -3.53 2.81 8.61
N LEU A 129 -2.51 2.61 7.79
CA LEU A 129 -2.60 2.87 6.35
C LEU A 129 -3.18 1.66 5.63
N MET A 130 -4.28 1.85 4.90
CA MET A 130 -4.83 0.84 3.99
C MET A 130 -4.74 1.35 2.56
N ILE A 131 -4.23 0.50 1.65
CA ILE A 131 -4.03 0.84 0.24
C ILE A 131 -4.62 -0.23 -0.67
N GLY A 132 -5.50 0.17 -1.58
CA GLY A 132 -5.99 -0.66 -2.67
C GLY A 132 -4.98 -0.73 -3.82
N LEU A 133 -4.39 -1.90 -4.05
CA LEU A 133 -3.46 -2.15 -5.16
C LEU A 133 -3.99 -3.23 -6.11
N TYR A 134 -3.70 -3.07 -7.40
CA TYR A 134 -3.97 -4.08 -8.43
C TYR A 134 -2.79 -4.23 -9.40
N GLY A 135 -2.80 -5.34 -10.16
CA GLY A 135 -1.73 -5.63 -11.12
C GLY A 135 -0.37 -5.85 -10.46
N CYS A 136 -0.37 -6.44 -9.26
CA CYS A 136 0.83 -6.61 -8.44
C CYS A 136 1.78 -7.66 -9.05
N GLN A 137 2.91 -7.23 -9.60
CA GLN A 137 3.88 -8.09 -10.26
C GLN A 137 5.24 -8.03 -9.58
N LYS A 138 5.82 -9.19 -9.30
CA LYS A 138 7.22 -9.30 -8.87
C LYS A 138 8.16 -8.92 -10.02
N LYS A 139 9.21 -8.15 -9.71
CA LYS A 139 10.31 -7.81 -10.64
C LYS A 139 11.48 -8.77 -10.52
#